data_AF-A0A954Y8J1-F1
#
_entry.id   AF-A0A954Y8J1-F1
#
_cell.length_a   1.000
_cell.length_b   1.000
_cell.length_c   1.000
_cell.angle_alpha   90.00
_cell.angle_beta   90.00
_cell.angle_gamma   90.00
#
_symmetry.space_group_name_H-M   'P 1'
#
loop_
_entity.id
_entity.type
_entity.pdbx_description
1 polymer ?
#
loop_
_entity_poly.entity_id
_entity_poly.type
_entity_poly.pdbx_seq_one_letter_code
_entity_poly.pdbx_strand_id
1 'polypeptide(L)'
;MRFELRLFHEGLISAEQLVSALERQIEQMPKLGQVAIEEGLLTVSELFSVLRVQADLPQERFGETAVELNLLTREEVAALLLLQSDRKRPLHEILIEQGAIPAEIVHSRLEAFKRGMENGGPDRRRVSRSSFVFSHSPATAPEPQLARAQ
;
A
#
# COMPACT_ATOMS: atom_id res chain seq x y z
N MET A 1 10.82 -4.01 8.48
CA MET A 1 10.59 -4.74 9.75
C MET A 1 11.86 -5.29 10.40
N ARG A 2 12.86 -5.85 9.69
CA ARG A 2 14.06 -6.43 10.35
C ARG A 2 14.94 -5.39 11.05
N PHE A 3 14.99 -4.16 10.54
CA PHE A 3 15.80 -3.09 11.11
C PHE A 3 15.14 -2.50 12.36
N GLU A 4 13.84 -2.26 12.29
CA GLU A 4 13.03 -1.68 13.35
C GLU A 4 13.00 -2.58 14.59
N LEU A 5 12.86 -3.90 14.39
CA LEU A 5 12.94 -4.88 15.48
C LEU A 5 14.30 -4.88 16.17
N ARG A 6 15.39 -4.60 15.42
CA ARG A 6 16.72 -4.46 16.03
C ARG A 6 16.78 -3.22 16.92
N LEU A 7 16.25 -2.08 16.47
CA LEU A 7 16.20 -0.87 17.30
C LEU A 7 15.44 -1.12 18.61
N PHE A 8 14.34 -1.86 18.54
CA PHE A 8 13.58 -2.30 19.72
C PHE A 8 14.41 -3.21 20.64
N HIS A 9 15.06 -4.24 20.09
CA HIS A 9 15.90 -5.16 20.87
C HIS A 9 17.14 -4.48 21.49
N GLU A 10 17.67 -3.44 20.84
CA GLU A 10 18.77 -2.62 21.37
C GLU A 10 18.29 -1.59 22.42
N GLY A 11 16.99 -1.53 22.71
CA GLY A 11 16.41 -0.59 23.68
C GLY A 11 16.41 0.87 23.20
N LEU A 12 16.58 1.10 21.90
CA LEU A 12 16.60 2.45 21.31
C LEU A 12 15.20 3.02 21.08
N ILE A 13 14.19 2.15 20.99
CA ILE A 13 12.78 2.51 20.91
C ILE A 13 11.96 1.58 21.80
N SER A 14 10.84 2.06 22.33
CA SER A 14 9.89 1.27 23.09
C SER A 14 8.90 0.52 22.19
N ALA A 15 8.19 -0.47 22.76
CA ALA A 15 7.11 -1.16 22.05
C ALA A 15 5.98 -0.19 21.65
N GLU A 16 5.64 0.75 22.52
CA GLU A 16 4.62 1.79 22.26
C GLU A 16 5.02 2.68 21.07
N GLN A 17 6.28 3.12 21.02
CA GLN A 17 6.80 3.90 19.90
C GLN A 17 6.79 3.10 18.59
N LEU A 18 7.15 1.82 18.64
CA LEU A 18 7.10 0.94 17.48
C LEU A 18 5.66 0.74 16.97
N VAL A 19 4.71 0.50 17.87
CA VAL A 19 3.29 0.35 17.52
C VAL A 19 2.74 1.64 16.94
N SER A 20 2.99 2.79 17.57
CA SER A 20 2.55 4.09 17.06
C SER A 20 3.11 4.40 15.68
N ALA A 21 4.37 4.03 15.41
CA ALA A 21 4.96 4.18 14.08
C ALA A 21 4.31 3.26 13.04
N LEU A 22 3.92 2.03 13.42
CA LEU A 22 3.19 1.10 12.55
C LEU A 22 1.81 1.61 12.20
N GLU A 23 1.07 2.11 13.18
CA GLU A 23 -0.25 2.69 12.97
C GLU A 23 -0.18 3.86 11.99
N ARG A 24 0.75 4.81 12.21
CA ARG A 24 0.97 5.93 11.28
C ARG A 24 1.37 5.47 9.88
N GLN A 25 2.20 4.44 9.75
CA GLN A 25 2.58 3.90 8.44
C GLN A 25 1.37 3.36 7.67
N ILE A 26 0.48 2.66 8.37
CA ILE A 26 -0.74 2.08 7.79
C ILE A 26 -1.73 3.20 7.42
N GLU A 27 -1.88 4.21 8.26
CA GLU A 27 -2.76 5.36 8.02
C GLU A 27 -2.35 6.17 6.78
N GLN A 28 -1.05 6.36 6.58
CA GLN A 28 -0.47 7.10 5.46
C GLN A 28 -0.43 6.28 4.16
N MET A 29 -0.65 4.98 4.22
CA MET A 29 -0.65 4.12 3.05
C MET A 29 -1.88 4.43 2.17
N PRO A 30 -1.70 4.62 0.85
CA PRO A 30 -2.82 4.90 -0.03
C PRO A 30 -3.83 3.74 0.03
N LYS A 31 -5.12 4.06 -0.06
CA LYS A 31 -6.17 3.03 -0.07
C LYS A 31 -6.10 2.23 -1.38
N LEU A 32 -6.51 0.96 -1.35
CA LEU A 32 -6.38 0.06 -2.50
C LEU A 32 -7.09 0.62 -3.75
N GLY A 33 -8.27 1.20 -3.58
CA GLY A 33 -9.00 1.86 -4.66
C GLY A 33 -8.31 3.10 -5.24
N GLN A 34 -7.55 3.85 -4.44
CA GLN A 34 -6.73 4.96 -4.94
C GLN A 34 -5.58 4.42 -5.80
N VAL A 35 -4.90 3.37 -5.34
CA VAL A 35 -3.85 2.69 -6.13
C VAL A 35 -4.44 2.20 -7.45
N ALA A 36 -5.64 1.61 -7.43
CA ALA A 36 -6.31 1.13 -8.64
C ALA A 36 -6.58 2.23 -9.68
N ILE A 37 -6.95 3.45 -9.25
CA ILE A 37 -7.12 4.59 -10.16
C ILE A 37 -5.79 5.04 -10.75
N GLU A 38 -4.75 5.15 -9.91
CA GLU A 38 -3.44 5.60 -10.35
C GLU A 38 -2.77 4.63 -11.33
N GLU A 39 -3.02 3.32 -11.18
CA GLU A 39 -2.57 2.28 -12.11
C GLU A 39 -3.49 2.15 -13.34
N GLY A 40 -4.58 2.93 -13.43
CA GLY A 40 -5.51 2.94 -14.56
C GLY A 40 -6.43 1.71 -14.64
N LEU A 41 -6.50 0.91 -13.58
CA LEU A 41 -7.36 -0.28 -13.49
C LEU A 41 -8.80 0.04 -13.14
N LEU A 42 -9.04 1.15 -12.45
CA LEU A 42 -10.38 1.65 -12.16
C LEU A 42 -10.50 3.12 -12.58
N THR A 43 -11.67 3.49 -13.07
CA THR A 43 -12.11 4.87 -13.14
C THR A 43 -12.64 5.33 -11.78
N VAL A 44 -12.74 6.65 -11.60
CA VAL A 44 -13.38 7.25 -10.42
C VAL A 44 -14.82 6.76 -10.26
N SER A 45 -15.56 6.61 -11.36
CA SER A 45 -16.94 6.12 -11.33
C SER A 45 -17.03 4.67 -10.85
N GLU A 46 -16.14 3.80 -11.34
CA GLU A 46 -16.09 2.40 -10.92
C GLU A 46 -15.67 2.26 -9.46
N LEU A 47 -14.73 3.09 -8.99
CA LEU A 47 -14.40 3.17 -7.57
C LEU A 47 -15.65 3.49 -6.73
N PHE A 48 -16.46 4.47 -7.13
CA PHE A 48 -17.70 4.80 -6.42
C PHE A 48 -18.71 3.65 -6.42
N SER A 49 -18.80 2.88 -7.50
CA SER A 49 -19.64 1.68 -7.55
C SER A 49 -19.23 0.65 -6.48
N VAL A 50 -17.93 0.38 -6.34
CA VAL A 50 -17.40 -0.52 -5.30
C VAL A 50 -17.70 0.02 -3.90
N LEU A 51 -17.43 1.31 -3.66
CA LEU A 51 -17.64 1.94 -2.35
C LEU A 51 -19.11 1.97 -1.94
N ARG A 52 -20.03 2.11 -2.89
CA ARG A 52 -21.47 2.04 -2.62
C ARG A 52 -21.89 0.67 -2.10
N VAL A 53 -21.40 -0.40 -2.71
CA VAL A 53 -21.67 -1.76 -2.24
C VAL A 53 -21.06 -2.00 -0.85
N GLN A 54 -19.84 -1.56 -0.61
CA GLN A 54 -19.24 -1.64 0.73
C GLN A 54 -20.00 -0.83 1.79
N ALA A 55 -20.65 0.28 1.43
CA ALA A 55 -21.47 1.05 2.37
C ALA A 55 -22.70 0.25 2.82
N ASP A 56 -23.27 -0.55 1.92
CA ASP A 56 -24.39 -1.46 2.20
C ASP A 56 -23.91 -2.73 2.93
N LEU A 57 -22.68 -3.18 2.67
CA LEU A 57 -22.06 -4.38 3.25
C LEU A 57 -20.66 -4.08 3.83
N PRO A 58 -20.58 -3.48 5.04
CA PRO A 58 -19.31 -2.97 5.59
C PRO A 58 -18.25 -4.03 5.90
N GLN A 59 -18.66 -5.30 5.99
CA GLN A 59 -17.75 -6.41 6.28
C GLN A 59 -17.01 -6.90 5.03
N GLU A 60 -17.47 -6.54 3.83
CA GLU A 60 -16.82 -6.96 2.59
C GLU A 60 -15.54 -6.17 2.33
N ARG A 61 -14.53 -6.88 1.84
CA ARG A 61 -13.26 -6.26 1.48
C ARG A 61 -13.37 -5.64 0.10
N PHE A 62 -12.78 -4.46 -0.06
CA PHE A 62 -12.80 -3.70 -1.31
C PHE A 62 -12.45 -4.55 -2.54
N GLY A 63 -11.38 -5.35 -2.45
CA GLY A 63 -10.93 -6.20 -3.56
C GLY A 63 -11.89 -7.35 -3.88
N GLU A 64 -12.61 -7.88 -2.90
CA GLU A 64 -13.61 -8.93 -3.12
C GLU A 64 -14.83 -8.33 -3.82
N THR A 65 -15.35 -7.22 -3.32
CA THR A 65 -16.45 -6.48 -3.93
C THR A 65 -16.12 -6.03 -5.37
N ALA A 66 -14.90 -5.55 -5.63
CA ALA A 66 -14.48 -5.17 -6.98
C ALA A 66 -14.43 -6.35 -7.96
N VAL A 67 -14.08 -7.54 -7.46
CA VAL A 67 -14.11 -8.79 -8.25
C VAL A 67 -15.54 -9.24 -8.53
N GLU A 68 -16.42 -9.15 -7.54
CA GLU A 68 -17.83 -9.51 -7.71
C GLU A 68 -18.56 -8.60 -8.70
N LEU A 69 -18.16 -7.32 -8.76
CA LEU A 69 -18.65 -6.35 -9.74
C LEU A 69 -18.01 -6.52 -11.14
N ASN A 70 -17.11 -7.48 -11.33
CA ASN A 70 -16.31 -7.68 -12.56
C ASN A 70 -15.51 -6.44 -12.98
N LEU A 71 -15.13 -5.59 -12.01
CA LEU A 71 -14.32 -4.39 -12.24
C LEU A 71 -12.83 -4.69 -12.11
N LEU A 72 -12.47 -5.70 -11.32
CA LEU A 72 -11.11 -6.19 -11.17
C LEU A 72 -11.09 -7.72 -11.20
N THR A 73 -9.98 -8.29 -11.64
CA THR A 73 -9.67 -9.71 -11.47
C THR A 73 -8.97 -9.96 -10.13
N ARG A 74 -8.93 -11.23 -9.69
CA ARG A 74 -8.21 -11.60 -8.45
C ARG A 74 -6.71 -11.32 -8.59
N GLU A 75 -6.17 -11.49 -9.80
CA GLU A 75 -4.79 -11.22 -10.16
C GLU A 75 -4.47 -9.73 -10.09
N GLU A 76 -5.35 -8.87 -10.60
CA GLU A 76 -5.23 -7.41 -10.49
C GLU A 76 -5.30 -6.95 -9.03
N VAL A 77 -6.22 -7.50 -8.23
CA VAL A 77 -6.28 -7.21 -6.79
C VAL A 77 -4.98 -7.62 -6.09
N ALA A 78 -4.42 -8.80 -6.40
CA ALA A 78 -3.15 -9.24 -5.85
C ALA A 78 -1.98 -8.32 -6.26
N ALA A 79 -1.93 -7.90 -7.52
CA ALA A 79 -0.94 -6.94 -8.00
C ALA A 79 -1.06 -5.58 -7.30
N LEU A 80 -2.28 -5.07 -7.13
CA LEU A 80 -2.54 -3.82 -6.42
C LEU A 80 -2.12 -3.90 -4.95
N LEU A 81 -2.34 -5.03 -4.27
CA LEU A 81 -1.89 -5.23 -2.88
C LEU A 81 -0.37 -5.21 -2.74
N LEU A 82 0.35 -5.75 -3.73
CA LEU A 82 1.82 -5.67 -3.79
C LEU A 82 2.28 -4.23 -3.99
N LEU A 83 1.71 -3.52 -4.97
CA LEU A 83 2.02 -2.11 -5.24
C LEU A 83 1.72 -1.22 -4.03
N GLN A 84 0.57 -1.42 -3.38
CA GLN A 84 0.20 -0.72 -2.16
C GLN A 84 1.22 -0.97 -1.03
N SER A 85 1.68 -2.21 -0.89
CA SER A 85 2.66 -2.59 0.14
C SER A 85 4.03 -1.96 -0.11
N ASP A 86 4.43 -1.79 -1.36
CA ASP A 86 5.69 -1.14 -1.74
C ASP A 86 5.67 0.38 -1.49
N ARG A 87 4.50 0.98 -1.41
CA ARG A 87 4.31 2.42 -1.11
C ARG A 87 4.36 2.74 0.39
N LYS A 88 4.58 1.74 1.25
CA LYS A 88 4.77 1.96 2.69
C LYS A 88 6.04 2.78 2.92
N ARG A 89 5.87 3.95 3.54
CA ARG A 89 7.01 4.77 4.00
C ARG A 89 7.90 3.97 4.94
N PRO A 90 9.23 4.08 4.87
CA PRO A 90 10.11 3.36 5.80
C PRO A 90 9.81 3.71 7.25
N LEU A 91 9.66 2.70 8.11
CA LEU A 91 9.20 2.91 9.49
C LEU A 91 10.19 3.77 10.31
N HIS A 92 11.48 3.66 10.02
CA HIS A 92 12.50 4.44 10.71
C HIS A 92 12.41 5.93 10.41
N GLU A 93 11.93 6.34 9.24
CA GLU A 93 11.64 7.75 8.94
C GLU A 93 10.47 8.25 9.80
N ILE A 94 9.43 7.43 9.97
CA ILE A 94 8.28 7.74 10.82
C ILE A 94 8.72 7.84 12.29
N LEU A 95 9.60 6.95 12.76
CA LEU A 95 10.14 7.00 14.12
C LEU A 95 10.95 8.28 14.38
N ILE A 96 11.70 8.77 13.39
CA ILE A 96 12.41 10.06 13.46
C ILE A 96 11.40 11.21 13.52
N GLU A 97 10.41 11.20 12.62
CA GLU A 97 9.37 12.23 12.52
C GLU A 97 8.57 12.39 13.83
N GLN A 98 8.31 11.27 14.52
CA GLN A 98 7.64 11.24 15.82
C GLN A 98 8.54 11.64 17.00
N GLY A 99 9.85 11.84 16.77
CA GLY A 99 10.82 12.11 17.83
C GLY A 99 11.14 10.90 18.71
N ALA A 100 10.78 9.68 18.28
CA ALA A 100 11.02 8.46 19.05
C ALA A 100 12.52 8.10 19.11
N ILE A 101 13.27 8.46 18.08
CA ILE A 101 14.71 8.21 17.97
C ILE A 101 15.37 9.32 17.13
N PRO A 102 16.55 9.84 17.50
CA PRO A 102 17.26 10.83 16.72
C PRO A 102 17.71 10.29 15.35
N ALA A 103 17.69 11.13 14.32
CA ALA A 103 18.08 10.77 12.97
C ALA A 103 19.53 10.28 12.89
N GLU A 104 20.43 10.89 13.67
CA GLU A 104 21.85 10.55 13.75
C GLU A 104 22.05 9.11 14.23
N ILE A 105 21.27 8.69 15.24
CA ILE A 105 21.30 7.33 15.76
C ILE A 105 20.77 6.36 14.71
N VAL A 106 19.63 6.66 14.08
CA VAL A 106 19.07 5.82 13.02
C VAL A 106 20.06 5.62 11.89
N HIS A 107 20.67 6.70 11.38
CA HIS A 107 21.62 6.64 10.28
C HIS A 107 22.84 5.78 10.64
N SER A 108 23.43 5.99 11.83
CA SER A 108 24.55 5.17 12.30
C SER A 108 24.19 3.68 12.40
N ARG A 109 23.01 3.36 12.96
CA ARG A 109 22.53 1.97 13.08
C ARG A 109 22.19 1.36 11.73
N LEU A 110 21.66 2.13 10.80
CA LEU A 110 21.32 1.68 9.46
C LEU A 110 22.57 1.33 8.66
N GLU A 111 23.63 2.12 8.77
CA GLU A 111 24.94 1.83 8.16
C GLU A 111 25.55 0.54 8.73
N ALA A 112 25.49 0.35 10.06
CA ALA A 112 25.91 -0.91 10.68
C ALA A 112 25.05 -2.10 10.25
N PHE A 113 23.74 -1.89 10.09
CA PHE A 113 22.79 -2.90 9.64
C PHE A 113 23.07 -3.36 8.20
N LYS A 114 23.35 -2.42 7.28
CA LYS A 114 23.69 -2.70 5.87
C LYS A 114 24.98 -3.52 5.75
N ARG A 115 26.06 -3.11 6.44
CA ARG A 115 27.34 -3.85 6.45
C ARG A 115 27.19 -5.28 6.95
N GLY A 116 26.34 -5.49 7.97
CA GLY A 116 26.03 -6.84 8.46
C GLY A 116 25.23 -7.71 7.48
N MET A 117 24.48 -7.09 6.55
CA MET A 117 23.74 -7.80 5.50
C MET A 117 24.60 -8.11 4.28
N GLU A 118 25.58 -7.27 3.94
CA GLU A 118 26.50 -7.51 2.80
C GLU A 118 27.36 -8.77 2.99
N ASN A 119 27.63 -9.17 4.24
CA ASN A 119 28.38 -10.39 4.55
C ASN A 119 27.53 -11.68 4.55
N GLY A 120 26.24 -11.62 4.19
CA GLY A 120 25.36 -12.80 4.19
C GLY A 120 24.00 -12.65 3.47
N GLY A 121 23.86 -11.72 2.53
CA GLY A 121 22.57 -11.38 1.92
C GLY A 121 22.18 -12.28 0.75
N PRO A 122 20.94 -12.83 0.69
CA PRO A 122 20.46 -13.55 -0.48
C PRO A 122 20.20 -12.59 -1.63
N ASP A 123 20.61 -13.02 -2.82
CA ASP A 123 20.33 -12.45 -4.15
C ASP A 123 18.87 -12.00 -4.28
N ARG A 124 18.62 -10.71 -4.04
CA ARG A 124 17.37 -10.07 -4.45
C ARG A 124 17.48 -9.81 -5.93
N ARG A 125 17.23 -10.84 -6.73
CA ARG A 125 16.85 -10.65 -8.14
C ARG A 125 15.68 -9.68 -8.14
N ARG A 126 16.02 -8.47 -8.53
CA ARG A 126 15.12 -7.42 -8.96
C ARG A 126 14.17 -8.10 -9.94
N VAL A 127 12.96 -8.43 -9.49
CA VAL A 127 11.93 -8.84 -10.45
C VAL A 127 11.82 -7.66 -11.38
N SER A 128 12.18 -7.93 -12.62
CA SER A 128 12.31 -6.93 -13.67
C SER A 128 11.06 -6.06 -13.64
N ARG A 129 11.27 -4.73 -13.73
CA ARG A 129 10.23 -3.74 -13.99
C ARG A 129 9.68 -3.93 -15.42
N SER A 130 9.23 -5.14 -15.75
CA SER A 130 8.39 -5.36 -16.90
C SER A 130 7.07 -4.75 -16.53
N SER A 131 6.90 -3.50 -16.99
CA SER A 131 5.64 -2.93 -17.44
C SER A 131 4.56 -4.00 -17.56
N PHE A 132 3.81 -4.20 -16.47
CA PHE A 132 2.51 -4.84 -16.53
C PHE A 132 1.64 -3.83 -17.26
N VAL A 133 1.66 -3.89 -18.59
CA VAL A 133 0.69 -3.19 -19.40
C VAL A 133 -0.59 -3.97 -19.18
N PHE A 134 -1.38 -3.55 -18.19
CA PHE A 134 -2.75 -4.01 -18.06
C PHE A 134 -3.49 -3.48 -19.27
N SER A 135 -3.60 -4.31 -20.32
CA SER A 135 -4.45 -4.03 -21.47
C SER A 135 -5.89 -4.32 -21.07
N HIS A 136 -6.45 -3.53 -20.16
CA HIS A 136 -7.88 -3.53 -19.88
C HIS A 136 -8.50 -2.28 -20.49
N SER A 137 -9.43 -2.49 -21.43
CA SER A 137 -10.27 -1.42 -21.94
C SER A 137 -11.32 -1.16 -20.85
N PRO A 138 -11.48 0.07 -20.31
CA PRO A 138 -12.48 0.33 -19.29
C PRO A 138 -13.85 -0.06 -19.84
N ALA A 139 -14.64 -0.77 -19.03
CA ALA A 139 -15.99 -1.16 -19.39
C ALA A 139 -16.77 0.13 -19.67
N THR A 140 -17.16 0.33 -20.94
CA THR A 140 -17.96 1.47 -21.40
C THR A 140 -19.19 1.62 -20.51
N ALA A 141 -19.19 2.62 -19.63
CA ALA A 141 -20.35 2.94 -18.80
C ALA A 141 -21.53 3.33 -19.72
N PRO A 142 -22.76 2.85 -19.47
CA PRO A 142 -23.91 3.29 -20.23
C PRO A 142 -24.18 4.77 -19.93
N GLU A 143 -24.28 5.59 -20.99
CA GLU A 143 -24.61 7.01 -20.89
C GLU A 143 -25.88 7.22 -20.05
N PRO A 144 -25.89 8.17 -19.10
CA PRO A 144 -27.09 8.50 -18.38
C PRO A 144 -28.07 9.17 -19.36
N GLN A 145 -29.17 8.47 -19.66
CA GLN A 145 -30.29 9.07 -20.40
C GLN A 145 -30.84 10.22 -19.57
N LEU A 146 -30.50 11.45 -19.95
CA LEU A 146 -31.14 12.67 -19.46
C LEU A 146 -32.63 12.57 -19.79
N ALA A 147 -33.43 12.27 -18.76
CA ALA A 147 -34.86 12.38 -18.79
C ALA A 147 -35.23 13.81 -19.19
N ARG A 148 -35.73 13.96 -20.41
CA ARG A 148 -36.41 15.16 -20.88
C ARG A 148 -37.64 15.37 -20.00
N ALA A 149 -37.56 16.34 -19.09
CA ALA A 149 -38.73 16.93 -18.49
C ALA A 149 -39.48 17.72 -19.56
N GLN A 150 -40.73 17.33 -19.79
CA GLN A 150 -41.72 18.10 -20.56
C GLN A 150 -42.24 19.26 -19.71
#